data_AF-A0A4S8M0E5-F1
#
_entry.id   AF-A0A4S8M0E5-F1
#
_cell.length_a   1.000
_cell.length_b   1.000
_cell.length_c   1.000
_cell.angle_alpha   90.00
_cell.angle_beta   90.00
_cell.angle_gamma   90.00
#
_symmetry.space_group_name_H-M   'P 1'
#
loop_
_entity.id
_entity.type
_entity.pdbx_description
1 polymer ?
#
loop_
_entity_poly.entity_id
_entity_poly.type
_entity_poly.pdbx_seq_one_letter_code
_entity_poly.pdbx_strand_id
1 'polypeptide(L)'
;MLVTRAASSLVRQRAIAPAIQHRSASTTSHDDHHDHHHHEDTTVYPQERFFSPFWGRMLIIAALGGAAIKYAPERGDDAFFTRWIQMYTTSSEQWIDMNAQHAAQSKEVAERTVLFASASRPPVHRFRFPQNMAGGSPFINSVGSDVDMSDVVAK
;
A
#
# COMPACT_ATOMS: atom_id res chain seq x y z
N MET A 1 -35.82 -22.99 -25.77
CA MET A 1 -34.48 -22.92 -26.37
C MET A 1 -34.00 -21.48 -26.19
N LEU A 2 -33.38 -21.09 -25.06
CA LEU A 2 -31.95 -21.16 -24.75
C LEU A 2 -31.06 -20.92 -25.98
N VAL A 3 -30.41 -19.76 -26.07
CA VAL A 3 -28.94 -19.63 -26.14
C VAL A 3 -28.56 -18.21 -25.71
N THR A 4 -27.85 -18.13 -24.58
CA THR A 4 -27.08 -17.01 -24.08
C THR A 4 -25.81 -16.81 -24.91
N ARG A 5 -25.41 -15.56 -25.20
CA ARG A 5 -24.07 -15.25 -25.71
C ARG A 5 -23.40 -14.26 -24.76
N ALA A 6 -22.56 -14.80 -23.88
CA ALA A 6 -21.61 -14.05 -23.08
C ALA A 6 -20.37 -13.74 -23.94
N ALA A 7 -20.03 -12.46 -24.07
CA ALA A 7 -18.77 -12.03 -24.66
C ALA A 7 -17.77 -11.79 -23.53
N SER A 8 -16.86 -12.75 -23.32
CA SER A 8 -15.76 -12.61 -22.37
C SER A 8 -14.62 -11.82 -23.02
N SER A 9 -14.41 -10.59 -22.58
CA SER A 9 -13.21 -9.82 -22.94
C SER A 9 -12.01 -10.40 -22.19
N LEU A 10 -11.10 -11.05 -22.92
CA LEU A 10 -9.82 -11.51 -22.39
C LEU A 10 -8.92 -10.29 -22.14
N VAL A 11 -8.91 -9.80 -20.90
CA VAL A 11 -7.89 -8.85 -20.42
C VAL A 11 -6.56 -9.61 -20.36
N ARG A 12 -5.69 -9.35 -21.34
CA ARG A 12 -4.32 -9.87 -21.34
C ARG A 12 -3.53 -9.14 -20.25
N GLN A 13 -3.46 -9.73 -19.05
CA GLN A 13 -2.57 -9.27 -18.00
C GLN A 13 -1.12 -9.33 -18.52
N ARG A 14 -0.51 -8.15 -18.69
CA ARG A 14 0.91 -8.01 -18.97
C ARG A 14 1.65 -8.38 -17.69
N ALA A 15 2.38 -9.50 -17.70
CA ALA A 15 3.25 -9.87 -16.60
C ALA A 15 4.32 -8.77 -16.44
N ILE A 16 4.25 -8.04 -15.32
CA ILE A 16 5.33 -7.15 -14.90
C ILE A 16 6.44 -8.07 -14.42
N ALA A 17 7.51 -8.18 -15.19
CA ALA A 17 8.70 -8.90 -14.75
C ALA A 17 9.18 -8.28 -13.44
N PRO A 18 9.44 -9.06 -12.37
CA PRO A 18 9.98 -8.50 -11.15
C PRO A 18 11.37 -7.95 -11.47
N ALA A 19 11.56 -6.64 -11.25
CA ALA A 19 12.89 -6.05 -11.25
C ALA A 19 13.70 -6.77 -10.16
N ILE A 20 14.73 -7.50 -10.57
CA ILE A 20 15.66 -8.18 -9.67
C ILE A 20 16.38 -7.08 -8.88
N GLN A 21 15.88 -6.80 -7.68
CA GLN A 21 16.59 -6.01 -6.70
C GLN A 21 17.78 -6.84 -6.22
N HIS A 22 18.98 -6.53 -6.70
CA HIS A 22 20.21 -7.00 -6.09
C HIS A 22 20.34 -6.35 -4.71
N ARG A 23 19.92 -7.07 -3.67
CA ARG A 23 20.30 -6.72 -2.30
C ARG A 23 21.79 -7.01 -2.16
N SER A 24 22.58 -5.96 -1.97
CA SER A 24 23.94 -6.06 -1.45
C SER A 24 23.84 -6.52 0.01
N ALA A 25 23.73 -7.82 0.23
CA ALA A 25 23.79 -8.39 1.56
C ALA A 25 25.25 -8.28 2.04
N SER A 26 25.50 -7.41 3.00
CA SER A 26 26.72 -7.44 3.81
C SER A 26 26.73 -8.75 4.59
N THR A 27 27.57 -9.70 4.18
CA THR A 27 27.75 -10.99 4.83
C THR A 27 28.22 -10.80 6.26
N THR A 28 27.37 -11.24 7.18
CA THR A 28 27.67 -11.55 8.57
C THR A 28 28.81 -12.56 8.66
N SER A 29 29.90 -12.21 9.33
CA SER A 29 31.06 -13.07 9.55
C SER A 29 31.22 -13.34 11.04
N HIS A 30 30.85 -14.54 11.50
CA HIS A 30 31.56 -15.25 12.57
C HIS A 30 31.13 -16.73 12.58
N ASP A 31 32.15 -17.58 12.81
CA ASP A 31 32.12 -19.00 13.15
C ASP A 31 31.59 -19.98 12.10
N ASP A 32 32.52 -20.62 11.37
CA ASP A 32 32.73 -22.07 11.53
C ASP A 32 33.97 -22.57 10.75
N HIS A 33 34.98 -22.94 11.52
CA HIS A 33 36.04 -23.96 11.37
C HIS A 33 36.40 -24.59 9.99
N HIS A 34 37.65 -24.28 9.59
CA HIS A 34 38.67 -25.12 8.93
C HIS A 34 38.37 -25.82 7.59
N ASP A 35 38.73 -25.16 6.49
CA ASP A 35 39.41 -25.81 5.36
C ASP A 35 40.43 -24.83 4.74
N HIS A 36 41.72 -25.13 4.92
CA HIS A 36 42.83 -24.29 4.48
C HIS A 36 43.12 -24.49 2.98
N HIS A 37 42.35 -23.83 2.11
CA HIS A 37 42.77 -23.54 0.74
C HIS A 37 43.28 -22.11 0.66
N HIS A 38 44.60 -21.96 0.66
CA HIS A 38 45.29 -20.70 0.41
C HIS A 38 45.08 -20.25 -1.04
N HIS A 39 43.95 -19.60 -1.32
CA HIS A 39 43.90 -18.63 -2.40
C HIS A 39 44.61 -17.39 -1.89
N GLU A 40 45.88 -17.23 -2.25
CA GLU A 40 46.55 -15.95 -2.09
C GLU A 40 45.77 -14.91 -2.89
N ASP A 41 45.09 -14.02 -2.19
CA ASP A 41 44.51 -12.82 -2.78
C ASP A 41 45.66 -11.90 -3.19
N THR A 42 46.12 -12.04 -4.43
CA THR A 42 47.19 -11.23 -5.00
C THR A 42 46.73 -9.81 -5.38
N THR A 43 45.54 -9.38 -4.96
CA THR A 43 45.06 -8.02 -5.22
C THR A 43 45.76 -7.02 -4.29
N VAL A 44 46.87 -6.49 -4.78
CA VAL A 44 47.57 -5.37 -4.13
C VAL A 44 46.72 -4.10 -4.34
N TYR A 45 45.91 -3.76 -3.34
CA TYR A 45 45.18 -2.50 -3.34
C TYR A 45 46.16 -1.33 -3.14
N PRO A 46 46.14 -0.32 -4.03
CA PRO A 46 46.98 0.86 -3.83
C PRO A 46 46.51 1.59 -2.57
N GLN A 47 47.45 1.96 -1.70
CA GLN A 47 47.13 2.71 -0.48
C GLN A 47 46.41 4.01 -0.82
N GLU A 48 45.17 4.16 -0.39
CA GLU A 48 44.37 5.36 -0.65
C GLU A 48 44.92 6.54 0.15
N ARG A 49 45.59 7.47 -0.54
CA ARG A 49 46.03 8.75 0.02
C ARG A 49 44.95 9.80 -0.21
N PHE A 50 44.92 10.87 0.60
CA PHE A 50 43.98 11.99 0.42
C PHE A 50 44.05 12.69 -0.95
N PHE A 51 45.11 12.45 -1.73
CA PHE A 51 45.28 12.93 -3.10
C PHE A 51 45.06 11.83 -4.16
N SER A 52 44.34 10.76 -3.82
CA SER A 52 43.98 9.74 -4.78
C SER A 52 43.05 10.32 -5.87
N PRO A 53 43.02 9.73 -7.07
CA PRO A 53 42.11 10.15 -8.14
C PRO A 53 40.64 10.18 -7.72
N PHE A 54 40.26 9.37 -6.72
CA PHE A 54 38.92 9.39 -6.14
C PHE A 54 38.60 10.73 -5.46
N TRP A 55 39.48 11.24 -4.59
CA TRP A 55 39.28 12.52 -3.91
C TRP A 55 39.33 13.71 -4.88
N GLY A 56 40.21 13.66 -5.88
CA GLY A 56 40.24 14.66 -6.96
C GLY A 56 38.93 14.71 -7.74
N ARG A 57 38.36 13.55 -8.11
CA ARG A 57 37.06 13.47 -8.78
C ARG A 57 35.93 14.00 -7.90
N MET A 58 35.94 13.69 -6.60
CA MET A 58 34.92 14.17 -5.66
C MET A 58 34.96 15.69 -5.49
N LEU A 59 36.16 16.29 -5.43
CA LEU A 59 36.31 17.75 -5.40
C LEU A 59 35.81 18.41 -6.68
N ILE A 60 36.05 17.81 -7.84
CA ILE A 60 35.52 18.31 -9.13
C ILE A 60 33.99 18.23 -9.14
N ILE A 61 33.40 17.13 -8.69
CA ILE A 61 31.94 16.98 -8.58
C ILE A 61 31.36 18.03 -7.62
N ALA A 62 31.99 18.24 -6.47
CA ALA A 62 31.56 19.25 -5.50
C ALA A 62 31.65 20.67 -6.07
N ALA A 63 32.73 20.98 -6.79
CA ALA A 63 32.92 22.28 -7.45
C ALA A 63 31.89 22.51 -8.57
N LEU A 64 31.63 21.48 -9.40
CA LEU A 64 30.59 21.53 -10.43
C LEU A 64 29.20 21.69 -9.82
N GLY A 65 28.90 20.98 -8.73
CA GLY A 65 27.63 21.11 -8.00
C GLY A 65 27.45 22.51 -7.41
N GLY A 66 28.49 23.07 -6.80
CA GLY A 66 28.48 24.44 -6.28
C GLY A 66 28.31 25.50 -7.38
N ALA A 67 28.99 25.33 -8.51
CA ALA A 67 28.82 26.19 -9.67
C ALA A 67 27.39 26.07 -10.24
N ALA A 68 26.84 24.87 -10.32
CA ALA A 68 25.46 24.66 -10.77
C ALA A 68 24.44 25.38 -9.89
N ILE A 69 24.63 25.42 -8.57
CA ILE A 69 23.74 26.17 -7.66
C ILE A 69 23.87 27.68 -7.86
N LYS A 70 25.10 28.19 -8.04
CA LYS A 70 25.35 29.63 -8.21
C LYS A 70 24.88 30.16 -9.56
N TYR A 71 25.05 29.37 -10.62
CA TYR A 71 24.71 29.73 -11.99
C TYR A 71 23.42 29.07 -12.47
N ALA A 72 22.65 28.47 -11.57
CA ALA A 72 21.33 27.97 -11.89
C ALA A 72 20.50 29.16 -12.40
N PRO A 73 19.87 29.05 -13.59
CA PRO A 73 18.91 30.06 -14.03
C PRO A 73 17.82 30.22 -12.96
N GLU A 74 17.31 31.44 -12.81
CA GLU A 74 16.19 31.71 -11.91
C GLU A 74 15.05 30.71 -12.16
N ARG A 75 14.32 30.33 -11.11
CA ARG A 75 13.20 29.39 -11.20
C ARG A 75 12.08 30.01 -12.03
N GLY A 76 12.21 29.93 -13.35
CA GLY A 76 11.21 30.28 -14.34
C GLY A 76 11.04 29.13 -15.33
N ASP A 77 9.87 29.07 -15.97
CA ASP A 77 9.53 28.03 -16.95
C ASP A 77 10.44 28.04 -18.21
N ASP A 78 11.26 29.08 -18.37
CA ASP A 78 12.19 29.24 -19.50
C ASP A 78 13.52 28.49 -19.35
N ALA A 79 13.78 27.87 -18.20
CA ALA A 79 14.96 27.03 -18.06
C ALA A 79 14.87 25.80 -19.00
N PHE A 80 15.86 25.63 -19.88
CA PHE A 80 15.88 24.57 -20.90
C PHE A 80 15.55 23.18 -20.35
N PHE A 81 16.14 22.82 -19.21
CA PHE A 81 15.90 21.54 -18.56
C PHE A 81 14.49 21.42 -17.99
N THR A 82 13.95 22.48 -17.38
CA THR A 82 12.57 22.52 -16.88
C THR A 82 11.58 22.32 -18.04
N ARG A 83 11.76 23.03 -19.16
CA ARG A 83 10.93 22.87 -20.36
C ARG A 83 11.03 21.47 -20.96
N TRP A 84 12.24 20.89 -20.99
CA TRP A 84 12.44 19.52 -21.47
C TRP A 84 11.73 18.50 -20.58
N ILE A 85 11.82 18.64 -19.26
CA ILE A 85 11.10 17.80 -18.30
C ILE A 85 9.59 17.98 -18.50
N GLN A 86 9.10 19.21 -18.57
CA GLN A 86 7.68 19.54 -18.77
C GLN A 86 7.09 18.88 -20.01
N MET A 87 7.87 18.76 -21.10
CA MET A 87 7.43 18.12 -22.35
C MET A 87 7.08 16.63 -22.18
N TYR A 88 7.73 15.93 -21.25
CA TYR A 88 7.52 14.50 -21.01
C TYR A 88 6.70 14.19 -19.76
N THR A 89 6.38 15.19 -18.94
CA THR A 89 5.54 15.02 -17.76
C THR A 89 4.07 15.25 -18.07
N THR A 90 3.21 14.43 -17.48
CA THR A 90 1.76 14.64 -17.44
C THR A 90 1.43 16.01 -16.84
N SER A 91 0.45 16.71 -17.43
CA SER A 91 0.05 18.04 -16.95
C SER A 91 -0.55 17.98 -15.54
N SER A 92 -0.38 19.05 -14.78
CA SER A 92 -0.95 19.17 -13.43
C SER A 92 -2.47 18.99 -13.43
N GLU A 93 -3.15 19.51 -14.46
CA GLU A 93 -4.60 19.39 -14.62
C GLU A 93 -5.07 17.93 -14.74
N GLN A 94 -4.35 17.11 -15.50
CA GLN A 94 -4.65 15.69 -15.63
C GLN A 94 -4.47 14.96 -14.29
N TRP A 95 -3.47 15.32 -13.49
CA TRP A 95 -3.31 14.78 -12.14
C TRP A 95 -4.45 15.16 -11.22
N ILE A 96 -4.93 16.40 -11.29
CA ILE A 96 -6.07 16.87 -10.50
C ILE A 96 -7.34 16.08 -10.87
N ASP A 97 -7.61 15.90 -12.16
CA ASP A 97 -8.78 15.15 -12.62
C ASP A 97 -8.71 13.67 -12.19
N MET A 98 -7.56 13.00 -12.40
CA MET A 98 -7.38 11.62 -11.95
C MET A 98 -7.54 11.48 -10.42
N ASN A 99 -7.00 12.41 -9.64
CA ASN A 99 -7.13 12.40 -8.19
C ASN A 99 -8.58 12.64 -7.75
N ALA A 100 -9.31 13.53 -8.43
CA ALA A 100 -10.72 13.77 -8.17
C ALA A 100 -11.57 12.52 -8.45
N GLN A 101 -11.31 11.84 -9.57
CA GLN A 101 -11.97 10.57 -9.91
C GLN A 101 -11.67 9.48 -8.86
N HIS A 102 -10.41 9.34 -8.45
CA HIS A 102 -10.03 8.37 -7.43
C HIS A 102 -10.66 8.68 -6.07
N ALA A 103 -10.75 9.96 -5.70
CA ALA A 103 -11.43 10.39 -4.47
C ALA A 103 -12.93 10.05 -4.50
N ALA A 104 -13.60 10.26 -5.64
CA ALA A 104 -15.00 9.89 -5.82
C ALA A 104 -15.23 8.38 -5.69
N GLN A 105 -14.39 7.56 -6.35
CA GLN A 105 -14.47 6.10 -6.25
C GLN A 105 -14.19 5.60 -4.83
N SER A 106 -13.20 6.19 -4.15
CA SER A 106 -12.87 5.84 -2.77
C SER A 106 -14.02 6.13 -1.81
N LYS A 107 -14.73 7.25 -2.04
CA LYS A 107 -15.94 7.59 -1.29
C LYS A 107 -17.05 6.56 -1.49
N GLU A 108 -17.33 6.15 -2.72
CA GLU A 108 -18.35 5.14 -3.00
C GLU A 108 -18.03 3.81 -2.30
N VAL A 109 -16.77 3.36 -2.35
CA VAL A 109 -16.32 2.14 -1.67
C VAL A 109 -16.48 2.26 -0.16
N ALA A 110 -16.14 3.42 0.42
CA ALA A 110 -16.31 3.68 1.85
C ALA A 110 -17.78 3.63 2.27
N GLU A 111 -18.67 4.27 1.50
CA GLU A 111 -20.13 4.26 1.76
C GLU A 111 -20.69 2.84 1.71
N ARG A 112 -20.30 2.05 0.71
CA ARG A 112 -20.69 0.63 0.61
C ARG A 112 -20.20 -0.18 1.81
N THR A 113 -18.96 0.05 2.22
CA THR A 113 -18.37 -0.62 3.39
C THR A 113 -19.14 -0.28 4.66
N VAL A 114 -19.49 0.99 4.87
CA VAL A 114 -20.30 1.43 6.01
C VAL A 114 -21.69 0.80 5.96
N LEU A 115 -22.33 0.72 4.79
CA LEU A 115 -23.65 0.11 4.64
C LEU A 115 -23.66 -1.36 5.09
N PHE A 116 -22.65 -2.14 4.69
CA PHE A 116 -22.56 -3.54 5.09
C PHE A 116 -22.06 -3.72 6.52
N ALA A 117 -21.15 -2.86 7.00
CA ALA A 117 -20.61 -2.95 8.36
C ALA A 117 -21.61 -2.52 9.44
N SER A 118 -22.50 -1.56 9.13
CA SER A 118 -23.54 -1.09 10.05
C SER A 118 -24.74 -2.04 10.14
N ALA A 119 -24.91 -2.94 9.16
CA ALA A 119 -25.95 -3.95 9.19
C ALA A 119 -25.63 -5.03 10.24
N SER A 120 -26.08 -4.82 11.47
CA SER A 120 -26.04 -5.86 12.50
C SER A 120 -27.16 -6.89 12.26
N ARG A 121 -26.85 -8.17 12.48
CA ARG A 121 -27.90 -9.19 12.57
C ARG A 121 -28.78 -8.90 13.80
N PRO A 122 -30.10 -9.14 13.72
CA PRO A 122 -30.93 -9.04 14.92
C PRO A 122 -30.36 -9.96 16.01
N PRO A 123 -30.29 -9.50 17.27
CA PRO A 123 -29.74 -10.30 18.36
C PRO A 123 -30.60 -11.55 18.56
N VAL A 124 -30.01 -12.72 18.32
CA VAL A 124 -30.66 -14.01 18.56
C VAL A 124 -30.24 -14.53 19.92
N HIS A 125 -31.16 -14.48 20.89
CA HIS A 125 -30.95 -15.10 22.19
C HIS A 125 -31.28 -16.60 22.12
N ARG A 126 -30.32 -17.44 22.49
CA ARG A 126 -30.52 -18.90 22.55
C ARG A 126 -31.00 -19.29 23.93
N PHE A 127 -32.29 -19.61 24.04
CA PHE A 127 -32.86 -20.14 25.27
C PHE A 127 -32.79 -21.66 25.27
N ARG A 128 -32.42 -22.25 26.42
CA ARG A 128 -32.50 -23.71 26.62
C ARG A 128 -33.95 -24.19 26.68
N PHE A 129 -34.85 -23.33 27.15
CA PHE A 129 -36.26 -23.62 27.39
C PHE A 129 -37.13 -22.47 26.84
N PRO A 130 -37.45 -22.48 25.53
CA PRO A 130 -38.26 -21.42 24.91
C PRO A 130 -39.68 -21.36 25.47
N GLN A 131 -40.20 -22.46 26.04
CA GLN A 131 -41.53 -22.51 26.65
C GLN A 131 -41.70 -21.53 27.83
N ASN A 132 -40.62 -21.11 28.47
CA ASN A 132 -40.69 -20.16 29.59
C ASN A 132 -41.15 -18.76 29.14
N MET A 133 -41.10 -18.46 27.84
CA MET A 133 -41.54 -17.16 27.31
C MET A 133 -43.06 -16.98 27.37
N ALA A 134 -43.83 -18.07 27.31
CA ALA A 134 -45.27 -18.08 27.52
C ALA A 134 -45.66 -18.45 28.97
N GLY A 135 -44.65 -18.76 29.80
CA GLY A 135 -44.82 -19.23 31.18
C GLY A 135 -44.95 -18.07 32.15
N GLY A 136 -46.15 -17.50 32.28
CA GLY A 136 -46.47 -16.47 33.26
C GLY A 136 -47.83 -16.74 33.91
N SER A 137 -47.96 -16.43 35.20
CA SER A 137 -49.26 -16.52 35.88
C SER A 137 -50.09 -15.27 35.56
N PRO A 138 -51.35 -15.40 35.11
CA PRO A 138 -52.18 -14.24 34.79
C PRO A 138 -52.50 -13.33 35.98
N PHE A 139 -52.32 -13.82 37.21
CA PHE A 139 -52.86 -13.19 38.41
C PHE A 139 -51.81 -12.76 39.44
N ILE A 140 -50.52 -13.07 39.24
CA ILE A 140 -49.47 -12.80 40.24
C ILE A 140 -48.30 -11.97 39.68
N ASN A 141 -48.53 -11.24 38.60
CA ASN A 141 -47.52 -10.39 37.99
C ASN A 141 -47.48 -9.02 38.68
N SER A 142 -46.28 -8.56 39.04
CA SER A 142 -46.09 -7.18 39.48
C SER A 142 -46.36 -6.20 38.34
N VAL A 143 -46.79 -4.99 38.68
CA VAL A 143 -47.04 -3.95 37.66
C VAL A 143 -45.74 -3.62 36.93
N GLY A 144 -45.73 -3.74 35.61
CA GLY A 144 -44.57 -3.46 34.76
C GLY A 144 -43.55 -4.61 34.62
N SER A 145 -43.81 -5.80 35.16
CA SER A 145 -42.93 -6.97 34.93
C SER A 145 -43.24 -7.75 33.66
N ASP A 146 -44.36 -7.43 32.99
CA ASP A 146 -44.75 -8.06 31.74
C ASP A 146 -44.20 -7.26 30.55
N VAL A 147 -43.75 -7.97 29.51
CA VAL A 147 -43.16 -7.38 28.31
C VAL A 147 -43.90 -7.96 27.11
N ASP A 148 -44.26 -7.11 26.15
CA ASP A 148 -44.90 -7.58 24.93
C ASP A 148 -43.95 -8.49 24.12
N MET A 149 -44.32 -9.76 24.00
CA MET A 149 -43.58 -10.78 23.28
C MET A 149 -44.24 -11.15 21.93
N SER A 150 -45.20 -10.37 21.44
CA SER A 150 -45.98 -10.68 20.22
C SER A 150 -45.12 -10.83 18.95
N ASP A 151 -44.03 -10.08 18.85
CA ASP A 151 -43.09 -10.13 17.72
C ASP A 151 -41.99 -11.21 17.87
N VAL A 152 -41.99 -11.99 18.96
CA VAL A 152 -40.95 -13.00 19.20
C VAL A 152 -41.36 -14.36 18.64
N VAL A 153 -40.66 -14.80 17.60
CA VAL A 153 -40.86 -16.12 16.99
C VAL A 153 -39.88 -17.13 17.60
N ALA A 154 -40.40 -18.13 18.32
CA ALA A 154 -39.62 -19.29 18.72
C ALA A 154 -39.28 -20.13 17.48
N LYS A 155 -38.00 -20.42 17.27
CA LYS A 155 -37.49 -21.20 16.14
C LYS A 155 -36.85 -22.50 16.59
#